data_AF-A0AAW1D6D5-F1
#
_entry.id   AF-A0AAW1D6D5-F1
#
_cell.length_a   1.000
_cell.length_b   1.000
_cell.length_c   1.000
_cell.angle_alpha   90.00
_cell.angle_beta   90.00
_cell.angle_gamma   90.00
#
_symmetry.space_group_name_H-M   'P 1'
#
loop_
_entity.id
_entity.type
_entity.pdbx_description
1 polymer ?
#
loop_
_entity_poly.entity_id
_entity_poly.type
_entity_poly.pdbx_seq_one_letter_code
_entity_poly.pdbx_strand_id
1 'polypeptide(L)'
;MYDYLFVLFQIISYDSPRGGVSVITEKGETTTSFLLIQRAKPSDSGSYQCNPSNAQSKSINVHVLNEFPAAMQHGGQVHHRSSHLYCLIFCVCLLLFST
;
A
#
# COMPACT_ATOMS: atom_id res chain seq x y z
N MET A 1 -34.78 -9.76 -9.57
CA MET A 1 -34.90 -9.51 -8.12
C MET A 1 -33.49 -9.21 -7.63
N TYR A 2 -33.16 -7.93 -7.54
CA TYR A 2 -31.81 -7.37 -7.76
C TYR A 2 -31.32 -6.61 -6.53
N ASP A 3 -30.46 -7.16 -5.67
CA ASP A 3 -29.97 -6.35 -4.54
C ASP A 3 -28.63 -6.84 -3.99
N TYR A 4 -27.52 -6.55 -4.66
CA TYR A 4 -26.21 -6.54 -4.00
C TYR A 4 -25.46 -5.31 -4.50
N LEU A 5 -26.02 -4.14 -4.19
CA LEU A 5 -25.51 -2.85 -4.61
C LEU A 5 -24.35 -2.46 -3.70
N PHE A 6 -23.13 -2.36 -4.25
CA PHE A 6 -22.02 -1.73 -3.55
C PHE A 6 -22.14 -0.21 -3.68
N VAL A 7 -22.59 0.45 -2.61
CA VAL A 7 -22.76 1.91 -2.59
C VAL A 7 -21.45 2.56 -2.12
N LEU A 8 -20.68 3.13 -3.04
CA LEU A 8 -19.80 4.25 -2.72
C LEU A 8 -20.63 5.56 -2.82
N PHE A 9 -20.00 6.70 -2.54
CA PHE A 9 -20.49 8.03 -2.94
C PHE A 9 -20.85 8.11 -4.46
N GLN A 10 -20.49 7.09 -5.24
CA GLN A 10 -20.98 6.76 -6.57
C GLN A 10 -21.43 5.28 -6.59
N ILE A 11 -22.62 4.98 -7.09
CA ILE A 11 -23.10 3.59 -7.19
C ILE A 11 -22.17 2.81 -8.12
N ILE A 12 -21.45 1.82 -7.58
CA ILE A 12 -20.73 0.85 -8.43
C ILE A 12 -21.76 -0.17 -8.87
N SER A 13 -22.32 0.07 -10.06
CA SER A 13 -23.17 -0.86 -10.80
C SER A 13 -22.32 -1.75 -11.72
N TYR A 14 -22.95 -2.79 -12.26
CA TYR A 14 -22.44 -3.60 -13.37
C TYR A 14 -21.94 -2.72 -14.55
N ASP A 15 -22.53 -1.54 -14.74
CA ASP A 15 -22.18 -0.56 -15.77
C ASP A 15 -21.41 0.66 -15.23
N SER A 16 -20.44 0.43 -14.33
CA SER A 16 -19.62 1.52 -13.81
C SER A 16 -18.82 2.23 -14.93
N PRO A 17 -18.91 3.57 -15.06
CA PRO A 17 -18.16 4.33 -16.06
C PRO A 17 -16.64 4.30 -15.81
N ARG A 18 -16.20 3.88 -14.62
CA ARG A 18 -14.78 3.69 -14.29
C ARG A 18 -14.14 2.60 -15.16
N GLY A 19 -14.93 1.60 -15.59
CA GLY A 19 -14.44 0.43 -16.33
C GLY A 19 -13.57 -0.50 -15.47
N GLY A 20 -13.54 -1.78 -15.85
CA GLY A 20 -12.77 -2.80 -15.10
C GLY A 20 -13.26 -3.00 -13.66
N VAL A 21 -14.52 -2.66 -13.37
CA VAL A 21 -15.19 -3.05 -12.13
C VAL A 21 -16.33 -3.97 -12.50
N SER A 22 -16.45 -5.08 -11.79
CA SER A 22 -17.57 -6.00 -11.93
C SER A 22 -18.02 -6.49 -10.57
N VAL A 23 -19.30 -6.81 -10.47
CA VAL A 23 -19.88 -7.50 -9.33
C VAL A 23 -20.32 -8.87 -9.81
N ILE A 24 -19.91 -9.91 -9.09
CA ILE A 24 -20.35 -11.29 -9.36
C ILE A 24 -21.14 -11.74 -8.14
N THR A 25 -22.32 -12.29 -8.36
CA THR A 25 -23.15 -12.84 -7.29
C THR A 25 -23.28 -14.34 -7.48
N GLU A 26 -22.80 -15.10 -6.52
CA GLU A 26 -23.00 -16.55 -6.45
C GLU A 26 -24.14 -16.86 -5.49
N LYS A 27 -25.18 -17.52 -6.01
CA LYS A 27 -26.38 -17.89 -5.24
C LYS A 27 -26.25 -19.35 -4.82
N GLY A 28 -26.34 -19.59 -3.51
CA GLY A 28 -26.39 -20.91 -2.88
C GLY A 28 -27.13 -20.82 -1.55
N GLU A 29 -26.87 -21.76 -0.64
CA GLU A 29 -27.38 -21.69 0.74
C GLU A 29 -26.94 -20.39 1.43
N THR A 30 -25.68 -20.00 1.21
CA THR A 30 -25.19 -18.64 1.45
C THR A 30 -25.02 -17.94 0.11
N THR A 31 -25.57 -16.73 -0.02
CA THR A 31 -25.34 -15.91 -1.20
C THR A 31 -24.12 -15.02 -0.98
N THR A 32 -23.18 -15.08 -1.90
CA THR A 32 -21.91 -14.35 -1.81
C THR A 32 -21.80 -13.38 -2.99
N SER A 33 -21.44 -12.12 -2.68
CA SER A 33 -21.18 -11.11 -3.70
C SER A 33 -19.70 -10.77 -3.72
N PHE A 34 -19.09 -10.87 -4.89
CA PHE A 34 -17.69 -10.54 -5.15
C PHE A 34 -17.63 -9.23 -5.89
N LEU A 35 -16.89 -8.26 -5.33
CA LEU A 35 -16.53 -7.03 -6.02
C LEU A 35 -15.12 -7.18 -6.59
N LEU A 36 -14.99 -7.02 -7.90
CA LEU A 36 -13.72 -7.13 -8.61
C LEU A 36 -13.34 -5.77 -9.17
N ILE A 37 -12.16 -5.27 -8.77
CA ILE A 37 -11.62 -3.98 -9.21
C ILE A 37 -10.30 -4.23 -9.92
N GLN A 38 -10.29 -4.15 -11.24
CA GLN A 38 -9.08 -4.29 -12.06
C GLN A 38 -8.28 -2.98 -12.03
N ARG A 39 -6.95 -3.10 -11.99
CA ARG A 39 -5.99 -1.98 -11.99
C ARG A 39 -6.40 -0.91 -10.97
N ALA A 40 -6.54 -1.33 -9.71
CA ALA A 40 -6.95 -0.45 -8.62
C ALA A 40 -6.01 0.76 -8.49
N LYS A 41 -6.60 1.92 -8.26
CA LYS A 41 -5.93 3.21 -8.05
C LYS A 41 -6.24 3.70 -6.64
N PRO A 42 -5.43 4.61 -6.06
CA PRO A 42 -5.75 5.22 -4.76
C PRO A 42 -7.15 5.81 -4.66
N SER A 43 -7.70 6.33 -5.77
CA SER A 43 -9.06 6.86 -5.87
C SER A 43 -10.17 5.82 -5.70
N ASP A 44 -9.86 4.52 -5.79
CA ASP A 44 -10.81 3.45 -5.52
C ASP A 44 -10.88 3.13 -4.00
N SER A 45 -10.10 3.81 -3.15
CA SER A 45 -10.23 3.69 -1.69
C SER A 45 -11.56 4.28 -1.21
N GLY A 46 -12.16 3.67 -0.18
CA GLY A 46 -13.39 4.18 0.42
C GLY A 46 -14.20 3.14 1.16
N SER A 47 -15.39 3.55 1.62
CA SER A 47 -16.35 2.67 2.27
C SER A 47 -17.19 1.94 1.24
N TYR A 48 -17.07 0.62 1.19
CA TYR A 48 -17.84 -0.27 0.35
C TYR A 48 -18.94 -0.91 1.18
N GLN A 49 -20.19 -0.66 0.83
CA GLN A 49 -21.34 -1.19 1.55
C GLN A 49 -22.08 -2.22 0.72
N CYS A 50 -22.25 -3.45 1.22
CA CYS A 50 -23.17 -4.41 0.62
C CYS A 50 -24.57 -4.22 1.21
N ASN A 51 -25.56 -3.96 0.34
CA ASN A 51 -26.94 -3.73 0.74
C ASN A 51 -27.89 -4.76 0.09
N PRO A 52 -28.15 -5.91 0.75
CA PRO A 52 -29.10 -6.92 0.27
C PRO A 52 -30.57 -6.52 0.52
N SER A 53 -31.52 -6.91 -0.34
CA SER A 53 -32.95 -6.58 -0.14
C SER A 53 -33.59 -7.28 1.05
N ASN A 54 -33.04 -8.42 1.44
CA ASN A 54 -33.65 -9.33 2.42
C ASN A 54 -32.82 -9.47 3.71
N ALA A 55 -31.78 -8.67 3.89
CA ALA A 55 -30.92 -8.75 5.07
C ALA A 55 -30.33 -7.37 5.44
N GLN A 56 -29.61 -7.31 6.55
CA GLN A 56 -28.97 -6.07 6.99
C GLN A 56 -27.77 -5.71 6.10
N SER A 57 -27.64 -4.42 5.82
CA SER A 57 -26.48 -3.86 5.14
C SER A 57 -25.21 -3.98 5.98
N LYS A 58 -24.07 -4.26 5.34
CA LYS A 58 -22.75 -4.30 5.97
C LYS A 58 -21.75 -3.48 5.18
N SER A 59 -20.82 -2.83 5.88
CA SER A 59 -19.81 -1.96 5.25
C SER A 59 -18.40 -2.40 5.62
N ILE A 60 -17.49 -2.23 4.67
CA ILE A 60 -16.06 -2.42 4.82
C ILE A 60 -15.33 -1.17 4.32
N ASN A 61 -14.15 -0.90 4.83
CA ASN A 61 -13.31 0.19 4.33
C ASN A 61 -12.14 -0.39 3.53
N VAL A 62 -11.98 0.04 2.29
CA VAL A 62 -10.91 -0.40 1.37
C VAL A 62 -9.89 0.71 1.26
N HIS A 63 -8.61 0.34 1.38
CA HIS A 63 -7.50 1.25 1.18
C HIS A 63 -6.58 0.71 0.08
N VAL A 64 -6.38 1.50 -0.98
CA VAL A 64 -5.51 1.16 -2.10
C VAL A 64 -4.23 1.99 -1.99
N LEU A 65 -3.11 1.30 -1.83
CA LEU A 65 -1.79 1.89 -1.71
C LEU A 65 -1.20 2.18 -3.10
N ASN A 66 -0.47 3.29 -3.20
CA ASN A 66 0.41 3.59 -4.33
C ASN A 66 1.84 3.70 -3.82
N GLU A 67 2.44 2.54 -3.60
CA GLU A 67 3.80 2.43 -3.09
C GLU A 67 4.80 2.76 -4.20
N PHE A 68 5.70 3.70 -3.92
CA PHE A 68 6.97 3.81 -4.63
C PHE A 68 7.99 3.00 -3.84
N PRO A 69 8.88 2.20 -4.49
CA PRO A 69 9.95 1.55 -3.77
C PRO A 69 10.77 2.62 -3.05
N ALA A 70 10.69 2.64 -1.73
CA ALA A 70 11.49 3.53 -0.92
C ALA A 70 12.96 3.26 -1.25
N ALA A 71 13.76 4.32 -1.41
CA ALA A 71 15.20 4.17 -1.61
C ALA A 71 15.78 3.48 -0.38
N MET A 72 16.03 2.16 -0.48
CA MET A 72 16.78 1.44 0.52
C MET A 72 18.17 2.05 0.56
N GLN A 73 18.44 2.87 1.58
CA GLN A 73 19.77 3.37 1.86
C GLN A 73 20.63 2.16 2.21
N HIS A 74 21.30 1.60 1.20
CA HIS A 74 22.41 0.68 1.42
C HIS A 74 23.43 1.49 2.21
N GLY A 75 23.73 1.01 3.42
CA GLY A 75 24.62 1.68 4.36
C GLY A 75 25.86 2.16 3.61
N GLY A 76 25.97 3.48 3.45
CA GLY A 76 27.10 4.09 2.79
C GLY A 76 28.36 3.63 3.49
N GLN A 77 29.28 3.00 2.75
CA GLN A 77 30.61 2.74 3.25
C GLN A 77 31.27 4.10 3.50
N VAL A 78 31.18 4.58 4.74
CA VAL A 78 31.93 5.73 5.21
C VAL A 78 33.40 5.40 4.99
N HIS A 79 34.03 6.13 4.08
CA HIS A 79 35.42 5.96 3.68
C HIS A 79 36.38 6.13 4.88
N HIS A 80 36.63 5.04 5.62
CA HIS A 80 37.60 4.94 6.70
C HIS A 80 39.05 4.82 6.17
N ARG A 81 39.42 5.56 5.12
CA ARG A 81 40.83 5.67 4.68
C ARG A 81 41.52 6.94 5.17
N SER A 82 40.76 8.01 5.46
CA SER A 82 41.33 9.27 5.92
C SER A 82 41.77 9.22 7.39
N SER A 83 41.03 8.51 8.25
CA SER A 83 41.31 8.37 9.70
C SER A 83 42.67 7.73 10.01
N HIS A 84 43.12 6.76 9.20
CA HIS A 84 44.40 6.07 9.44
C HIS A 84 45.62 6.98 9.28
N LEU A 85 45.62 7.90 8.32
CA LEU A 85 46.74 8.83 8.12
C LEU A 85 46.84 9.83 9.28
N TYR A 86 45.71 10.37 9.76
CA TYR A 86 45.71 11.28 10.91
C TYR A 86 46.17 10.59 12.21
N CYS A 87 45.76 9.33 12.42
CA CYS A 87 46.21 8.53 13.55
C CYS A 87 47.73 8.28 13.52
N LEU A 88 48.27 7.90 12.37
CA LEU A 88 49.72 7.68 12.20
C LEU A 88 50.52 8.96 12.41
N ILE A 89 50.06 10.09 11.86
CA ILE A 89 50.72 11.39 12.04
C ILE A 89 50.74 11.78 13.52
N PHE A 90 49.62 11.63 14.24
CA PHE A 90 49.53 11.95 15.67
C PHE A 90 50.50 11.11 16.52
N CYS A 91 50.56 9.79 16.28
CA CYS A 91 51.50 8.91 16.97
C CYS A 91 52.96 9.29 16.76
N VAL A 92 53.36 9.61 15.52
CA VAL A 92 54.74 10.01 15.22
C VAL A 92 55.09 11.33 15.92
N CYS A 93 54.17 12.31 15.93
CA CYS A 93 54.38 13.55 16.65
C CYS A 93 54.62 13.32 18.15
N LEU A 94 53.78 12.51 18.81
CA LEU A 94 53.93 12.24 20.24
C LEU A 94 55.30 11.63 20.58
N LEU A 95 55.78 10.69 19.77
CA LEU A 95 57.09 10.05 19.98
C LEU A 95 58.26 11.02 19.85
N LEU A 96 58.17 11.97 18.92
CA LEU A 96 59.19 13.01 18.72
C LEU A 96 59.23 14.04 19.85
N PHE A 97 58.10 14.33 20.50
CA PHE A 97 58.06 15.25 21.65
C PHE A 97 58.47 14.59 22.98
N SER A 98 58.48 13.26 23.05
CA SER A 98 58.89 12.50 24.24
C SER A 98 60.34 12.04 24.25
N THR A 99 61.12 12.34 23.20
CA THR A 99 62.57 12.02 23.10
C THR A 99 63.42 13.25 23.36
#